data_AF-A0A7C1UUP0-F1
#
_entry.id   AF-A0A7C1UUP0-F1
#
_cell.length_a   1.000
_cell.length_b   1.000
_cell.length_c   1.000
_cell.angle_alpha   90.00
_cell.angle_beta   90.00
_cell.angle_gamma   90.00
#
_symmetry.space_group_name_H-M   'P 1'
#
loop_
_entity.id
_entity.type
_entity.pdbx_description
1 polymer ?
#
loop_
_entity_poly.entity_id
_entity_poly.type
_entity_poly.pdbx_seq_one_letter_code
_entity_poly.pdbx_strand_id
1 'polypeptide(L)'
;ARPEVFVLGLVYYLLGFLVYAVLMGAVGALGTTMQESQQLAGIFSGMAAIPLILNGFIISNPNVPLLRVFSWFPLTAPTVMMLRLPMAKVPLVDIVGSIAMLILAIPAVLWAGSKVFRMGLLMYGKRPGLAQVVQVLREA
;
A
#
# COMPACT_ATOMS: atom_id res chain seq x y z
N ALA A 1 -9.99 -27.10 8.43
CA ALA A 1 -9.42 -25.94 7.71
C ALA A 1 -10.55 -25.01 7.32
N ARG A 2 -10.39 -23.69 7.46
CA ARG A 2 -11.39 -22.68 7.03
C ARG A 2 -11.11 -22.31 5.56
N PRO A 3 -11.82 -22.88 4.55
CA PRO A 3 -11.49 -22.67 3.14
C PRO A 3 -11.60 -21.20 2.70
N GLU A 4 -12.50 -20.45 3.34
CA GLU A 4 -12.65 -19.00 3.19
C GLU A 4 -11.34 -18.21 3.41
N VAL A 5 -10.47 -18.66 4.32
CA VAL A 5 -9.18 -17.98 4.60
C VAL A 5 -8.24 -18.08 3.40
N PHE A 6 -8.27 -19.19 2.65
CA PHE A 6 -7.44 -19.36 1.45
C PHE A 6 -7.92 -18.47 0.31
N VAL A 7 -9.23 -18.41 0.09
CA VAL A 7 -9.83 -17.55 -0.96
C VAL A 7 -9.55 -16.08 -0.65
N LEU A 8 -9.81 -15.64 0.58
CA LEU A 8 -9.51 -14.27 1.00
C LEU A 8 -8.01 -13.99 0.94
N GLY A 9 -7.17 -14.92 1.38
CA GLY A 9 -5.71 -14.80 1.30
C GLY A 9 -5.24 -14.57 -0.14
N LEU A 10 -5.80 -15.30 -1.12
CA LEU A 10 -5.48 -15.11 -2.53
C LEU A 10 -5.93 -13.73 -3.04
N VAL A 11 -7.13 -13.27 -2.64
CA VAL A 11 -7.63 -11.93 -3.01
C VAL A 11 -6.73 -10.83 -2.45
N TYR A 12 -6.36 -10.91 -1.16
CA TYR A 12 -5.44 -9.94 -0.54
C TYR A 12 -4.05 -9.98 -1.16
N TYR A 13 -3.57 -11.17 -1.52
CA TYR A 13 -2.29 -11.31 -2.21
C TYR A 13 -2.32 -10.62 -3.57
N LEU A 14 -3.34 -10.87 -4.40
CA LEU A 14 -3.47 -10.26 -5.73
C LEU A 14 -3.65 -8.75 -5.65
N LEU A 15 -4.55 -8.26 -4.81
CA LEU A 15 -4.79 -6.83 -4.64
C LEU A 15 -3.57 -6.12 -4.05
N GLY A 16 -2.95 -6.70 -3.02
CA GLY A 16 -1.73 -6.18 -2.42
C GLY A 16 -0.60 -6.13 -3.44
N PHE A 17 -0.38 -7.22 -4.17
CA PHE A 17 0.61 -7.28 -5.24
C PHE A 17 0.38 -6.18 -6.29
N LEU A 18 -0.86 -5.98 -6.74
CA LEU A 18 -1.18 -4.93 -7.71
C LEU A 18 -0.89 -3.53 -7.17
N VAL A 19 -1.27 -3.23 -5.93
CA VAL A 19 -0.96 -1.93 -5.30
C VAL A 19 0.54 -1.70 -5.25
N TYR A 20 1.33 -2.69 -4.80
CA TYR A 20 2.78 -2.57 -4.74
C TYR A 20 3.43 -2.52 -6.13
N ALA A 21 2.93 -3.27 -7.11
CA ALA A 21 3.46 -3.25 -8.47
C ALA A 21 3.28 -1.87 -9.12
N VAL A 22 2.08 -1.29 -8.99
CA VAL A 22 1.80 0.07 -9.48
C VAL A 22 2.64 1.10 -8.73
N LEU A 23 2.72 1.00 -7.40
CA LEU A 23 3.48 1.93 -6.58
C LEU A 23 4.97 1.92 -6.94
N MET A 24 5.57 0.74 -7.05
CA MET A 24 6.98 0.58 -7.41
C MET A 24 7.25 1.01 -8.85
N GLY A 25 6.31 0.73 -9.77
CA GLY A 25 6.37 1.25 -11.14
C GLY A 25 6.36 2.78 -11.18
N ALA A 26 5.48 3.41 -10.40
CA ALA A 26 5.43 4.87 -10.27
C ALA A 26 6.72 5.43 -9.67
N VAL A 27 7.21 4.87 -8.57
CA VAL A 27 8.44 5.32 -7.91
C VAL A 27 9.67 5.16 -8.82
N GLY A 28 9.76 4.05 -9.54
CA GLY A 28 10.83 3.81 -10.52
C GLY A 28 10.87 4.86 -11.63
N ALA A 29 9.70 5.32 -12.07
CA ALA A 29 9.58 6.34 -13.11
C ALA A 29 9.85 7.78 -12.60
N LEU A 30 9.89 7.98 -11.27
CA LEU A 30 10.12 9.28 -10.64
C LEU A 30 11.56 9.58 -10.26
N GLY A 31 12.36 8.55 -9.99
CA GLY A 31 13.76 8.79 -9.66
C GLY A 31 14.55 9.24 -10.88
N THR A 32 15.27 10.34 -10.73
CA THR A 32 16.23 10.86 -11.70
C THR A 32 17.49 10.00 -11.78
N THR A 33 17.77 9.23 -10.72
CA THR A 33 18.88 8.27 -10.65
C THR A 33 18.41 6.95 -10.03
N MET A 34 19.13 5.86 -10.33
CA MET A 34 18.79 4.53 -9.79
C MET A 34 18.85 4.49 -8.26
N GLN A 35 19.83 5.15 -7.65
CA GLN A 35 20.00 5.19 -6.20
C GLN A 35 18.83 5.90 -5.50
N GLU A 36 18.34 6.96 -6.11
CA GLU A 36 17.18 7.71 -5.63
C GLU A 36 15.85 6.96 -5.77
N SER A 37 15.64 6.26 -6.89
CA SER A 37 14.48 5.36 -7.06
C SER A 37 14.51 4.26 -6.01
N GLN A 38 15.67 3.68 -5.74
CA GLN A 38 15.84 2.64 -4.71
C GLN A 38 15.56 3.16 -3.31
N GLN A 39 15.99 4.38 -2.98
CA GLN A 39 15.72 4.97 -1.66
C GLN A 39 14.22 5.21 -1.44
N LEU A 40 13.52 5.74 -2.45
CA LEU A 40 12.07 5.90 -2.39
C LEU A 40 11.34 4.55 -2.30
N ALA A 41 11.74 3.58 -3.13
CA ALA A 41 11.20 2.22 -3.11
C ALA A 41 11.38 1.56 -1.74
N GLY A 42 12.52 1.81 -1.09
CA GLY A 42 12.83 1.35 0.26
C GLY A 42 11.88 1.91 1.32
N ILE A 43 11.47 3.17 1.21
CA ILE A 43 10.50 3.78 2.14
C ILE A 43 9.16 3.06 2.06
N PHE A 44 8.63 2.87 0.84
CA PHE A 44 7.34 2.18 0.66
C PHE A 44 7.41 0.70 1.04
N SER A 45 8.51 0.01 0.71
CA SER A 45 8.74 -1.37 1.12
C SER A 45 8.87 -1.49 2.65
N GLY A 46 9.46 -0.50 3.31
CA GLY A 46 9.53 -0.42 4.76
C GLY A 46 8.14 -0.37 5.40
N MET A 47 7.19 0.34 4.80
CA MET A 47 5.80 0.34 5.28
C MET A 47 5.16 -1.06 5.20
N ALA A 48 5.47 -1.84 4.15
CA ALA A 48 5.05 -3.23 4.01
C ALA A 48 5.61 -4.15 5.09
N ALA A 49 6.79 -3.81 5.64
CA ALA A 49 7.49 -4.57 6.65
C ALA A 49 6.99 -4.29 8.08
N ILE A 50 6.30 -3.17 8.33
CA ILE A 50 5.77 -2.83 9.67
C ILE A 50 4.89 -3.96 10.23
N PRO A 51 3.91 -4.52 9.50
CA PRO A 51 3.11 -5.64 9.99
C PRO A 51 3.91 -6.91 10.27
N LEU A 52 4.99 -7.16 9.52
CA LEU A 52 5.87 -8.30 9.73
C LEU A 52 6.64 -8.18 11.04
N ILE A 53 7.11 -6.97 11.37
CA ILE A 53 7.77 -6.70 12.66
C ILE A 53 6.77 -6.87 13.81
N LEU A 54 5.52 -6.46 13.62
CA LEU A 54 4.44 -6.60 14.60
C LEU A 54 3.79 -8.00 14.62
N ASN A 55 4.33 -8.99 13.88
CA ASN A 55 3.71 -10.30 13.73
C ASN A 55 3.44 -10.99 15.08
N GLY A 56 4.40 -10.96 16.01
CA GLY A 56 4.21 -11.54 17.35
C GLY A 56 3.02 -10.91 18.09
N PHE A 57 2.87 -9.59 17.99
CA PHE A 57 1.74 -8.86 18.59
C PHE A 57 0.41 -9.17 17.90
N ILE A 58 0.42 -9.33 16.56
CA ILE A 58 -0.76 -9.70 15.77
C ILE A 58 -1.27 -11.08 16.17
N ILE A 59 -0.37 -12.05 16.32
CA ILE A 59 -0.71 -13.42 16.70
C ILE A 59 -1.28 -13.46 18.12
N SER A 60 -0.66 -12.75 19.06
CA SER A 60 -1.12 -12.74 20.46
C SER A 60 -2.43 -11.98 20.66
N ASN A 61 -2.66 -10.89 19.91
CA ASN A 61 -3.81 -9.99 20.11
C ASN A 61 -4.47 -9.57 18.78
N PRO A 62 -5.10 -10.48 18.04
CA PRO A 62 -5.55 -10.24 16.66
C PRO A 62 -6.74 -9.28 16.51
N ASN A 63 -7.42 -8.90 17.60
CA ASN A 63 -8.65 -8.09 17.57
C ASN A 63 -8.49 -6.68 18.15
N VAL A 64 -7.28 -6.24 18.43
CA VAL A 64 -7.06 -4.91 19.01
C VAL A 64 -7.39 -3.79 18.00
N PRO A 65 -7.91 -2.64 18.46
CA PRO A 65 -8.26 -1.51 17.60
C PRO A 65 -7.12 -1.04 16.70
N LEU A 66 -5.87 -1.12 17.18
CA LEU A 66 -4.68 -0.75 16.41
C LEU A 66 -4.56 -1.57 15.12
N LEU A 67 -4.81 -2.88 15.20
CA LEU A 67 -4.75 -3.76 14.03
C LEU A 67 -5.92 -3.55 13.07
N ARG A 68 -7.06 -3.05 13.58
CA ARG A 68 -8.16 -2.63 12.73
C ARG A 68 -7.77 -1.42 11.87
N VAL A 69 -7.07 -0.44 12.44
CA VAL A 69 -6.56 0.71 11.69
C VAL A 69 -5.56 0.27 10.61
N PHE A 70 -4.58 -0.57 10.96
CA PHE A 70 -3.61 -1.06 9.97
C PHE A 70 -4.22 -1.95 8.88
N SER A 71 -5.34 -2.63 9.18
CA SER A 71 -6.11 -3.38 8.19
C SER A 71 -6.76 -2.47 7.14
N TRP A 72 -7.01 -1.19 7.44
CA TRP A 72 -7.68 -0.27 6.50
C TRP A 72 -6.69 0.51 5.63
N PHE A 73 -5.43 0.62 6.08
CA PHE A 73 -4.41 1.35 5.33
C PHE A 73 -3.87 0.50 4.17
N PRO A 74 -4.00 0.91 2.89
CA PRO A 74 -3.79 0.03 1.74
C PRO A 74 -2.42 -0.66 1.66
N LEU A 75 -1.34 -0.02 2.13
CA LEU A 75 -0.01 -0.62 2.08
C LEU A 75 0.20 -1.67 3.18
N THR A 76 -0.46 -1.53 4.34
CA THR A 76 -0.33 -2.48 5.46
C THR A 76 -1.47 -3.50 5.50
N ALA A 77 -2.63 -3.17 4.92
CA ALA A 77 -3.82 -4.00 4.84
C ALA A 77 -3.57 -5.44 4.36
N PRO A 78 -2.87 -5.69 3.23
CA PRO A 78 -2.73 -7.05 2.70
C PRO A 78 -1.92 -7.92 3.66
N THR A 79 -0.81 -7.40 4.20
CA THR A 79 0.04 -8.13 5.15
C THR A 79 -0.68 -8.37 6.48
N VAL A 80 -1.34 -7.36 7.04
CA VAL A 80 -2.08 -7.49 8.31
C VAL A 80 -3.23 -8.47 8.19
N MET A 81 -4.02 -8.40 7.12
CA MET A 81 -5.16 -9.30 6.94
C MET A 81 -4.71 -10.75 6.70
N MET A 82 -3.63 -10.97 5.95
CA MET A 82 -3.05 -12.31 5.79
C MET A 82 -2.58 -12.92 7.12
N LEU A 83 -2.07 -12.12 8.04
CA LEU A 83 -1.65 -12.57 9.37
C LEU A 83 -2.83 -12.73 10.35
N ARG A 84 -3.87 -11.88 10.25
CA ARG A 84 -5.03 -11.89 11.17
C ARG A 84 -6.08 -12.95 10.83
N LEU A 85 -6.37 -13.16 9.54
CA LEU A 85 -7.45 -14.07 9.10
C LEU A 85 -7.29 -15.51 9.64
N PRO A 86 -6.09 -16.11 9.68
CA PRO A 86 -5.91 -17.46 10.22
C PRO A 86 -6.03 -17.54 11.74
N MET A 87 -5.76 -16.43 12.45
CA MET A 87 -5.64 -16.38 13.91
C MET A 87 -6.97 -16.14 14.62
N ALA A 88 -7.87 -15.35 14.04
CA ALA A 88 -9.16 -15.03 14.66
C ALA A 88 -10.31 -14.91 13.65
N LYS A 89 -11.54 -14.79 14.17
CA LYS A 89 -12.69 -14.33 13.38
C LYS A 89 -12.62 -12.81 13.28
N VAL A 90 -12.24 -12.31 12.11
CA VAL A 90 -12.22 -10.89 11.78
C VAL A 90 -13.64 -10.44 11.40
N PRO A 91 -14.13 -9.29 11.89
CA PRO A 91 -15.43 -8.75 11.50
C PRO A 91 -15.54 -8.55 9.99
N LEU A 92 -16.71 -8.83 9.40
CA LEU A 92 -16.96 -8.66 7.97
C LEU A 92 -16.73 -7.20 7.50
N VAL A 93 -17.03 -6.22 8.36
CA VAL A 93 -16.79 -4.79 8.07
C VAL A 93 -15.31 -4.52 7.82
N ASP A 94 -14.41 -5.13 8.60
CA ASP A 94 -12.98 -4.94 8.43
C ASP A 94 -12.51 -5.57 7.11
N ILE A 95 -13.05 -6.74 6.74
CA ILE A 95 -12.71 -7.45 5.50
C ILE A 95 -13.18 -6.67 4.27
N VAL A 96 -14.46 -6.30 4.23
CA VAL A 96 -15.05 -5.56 3.11
C VAL A 96 -14.42 -4.18 3.00
N GLY A 97 -14.24 -3.49 4.13
CA GLY A 97 -13.59 -2.18 4.20
C GLY A 97 -12.16 -2.21 3.65
N SER A 98 -11.35 -3.19 4.04
CA SER A 98 -9.98 -3.29 3.54
C SER A 98 -9.89 -3.67 2.07
N ILE A 99 -10.77 -4.55 1.57
CA ILE A 99 -10.81 -4.89 0.14
C ILE A 99 -11.23 -3.68 -0.69
N ALA A 100 -12.27 -2.95 -0.25
CA ALA A 100 -12.69 -1.73 -0.91
C ALA A 100 -11.56 -0.68 -0.93
N MET A 101 -10.86 -0.49 0.18
CA MET A 101 -9.70 0.40 0.27
C MET A 101 -8.56 0.00 -0.67
N LEU A 102 -8.27 -1.31 -0.80
CA LEU A 102 -7.27 -1.80 -1.75
C LEU A 102 -7.67 -1.55 -3.20
N ILE A 103 -8.92 -1.83 -3.55
CA ILE A 103 -9.45 -1.59 -4.90
C ILE A 103 -9.41 -0.09 -5.24
N LEU A 104 -9.73 0.79 -4.28
CA LEU A 104 -9.66 2.24 -4.47
C LEU A 104 -8.22 2.78 -4.50
N ALA A 105 -7.30 2.14 -3.78
CA ALA A 105 -5.90 2.53 -3.76
C ALA A 105 -5.21 2.32 -5.12
N ILE A 106 -5.55 1.25 -5.86
CA ILE A 106 -4.96 0.98 -7.18
C ILE A 106 -5.11 2.16 -8.16
N PRO A 107 -6.33 2.63 -8.49
CA PRO A 107 -6.51 3.78 -9.39
C PRO A 107 -5.96 5.07 -8.78
N ALA A 108 -5.99 5.23 -7.44
CA ALA A 108 -5.43 6.41 -6.78
C ALA A 108 -3.89 6.49 -6.97
N VAL A 109 -3.18 5.37 -6.79
CA VAL A 109 -1.72 5.30 -7.00
C VAL A 109 -1.40 5.42 -8.49
N LEU A 110 -2.19 4.82 -9.40
CA LEU A 110 -2.02 5.00 -10.84
C LEU A 110 -2.19 6.47 -11.25
N TRP A 111 -3.24 7.13 -10.76
CA TRP A 111 -3.52 8.53 -11.05
C TRP A 111 -2.41 9.44 -10.51
N ALA A 112 -1.99 9.24 -9.26
CA ALA A 112 -0.87 9.97 -8.68
C ALA A 112 0.42 9.73 -9.46
N GLY A 113 0.77 8.47 -9.73
CA GLY A 113 1.97 8.09 -10.49
C GLY A 113 2.01 8.71 -11.89
N SER A 114 0.90 8.65 -12.64
CA SER A 114 0.81 9.25 -13.99
C SER A 114 0.96 10.77 -13.97
N LYS A 115 0.39 11.46 -12.97
CA LYS A 115 0.50 12.92 -12.82
C LYS A 115 1.93 13.34 -12.50
N VAL A 116 2.58 12.67 -11.55
CA VAL A 116 3.96 12.99 -11.18
C VAL A 116 4.92 12.61 -12.32
N PHE A 117 4.67 11.52 -13.06
CA PHE A 117 5.42 11.18 -14.27
C PHE A 117 5.30 12.26 -15.36
N ARG A 118 4.09 12.76 -15.63
CA ARG A 118 3.87 13.87 -16.59
C ARG A 118 4.58 15.16 -16.15
N MET A 119 4.65 15.43 -14.85
CA MET A 119 5.40 16.55 -14.31
C MET A 119 6.92 16.37 -14.47
N GLY A 120 7.44 15.16 -14.23
CA GLY A 120 8.85 14.82 -14.46
C GLY A 120 9.29 14.97 -15.92
N LEU A 121 8.39 14.69 -16.88
CA LEU A 121 8.62 14.91 -18.31
C LEU A 121 8.73 16.41 -18.68
N LEU A 122 7.97 17.28 -18.02
CA LEU A 122 7.96 18.72 -18.29
C LEU A 122 9.09 19.47 -17.57
N MET A 123 9.58 18.93 -16.45
CA MET A 123 10.70 19.47 -15.70
C MET A 123 12.01 18.84 -16.15
N TYR A 124 12.52 19.21 -17.33
CA TYR A 124 13.83 18.87 -17.93
C TYR A 124 14.88 18.30 -16.93
N GLY A 125 14.74 17.03 -16.53
CA GLY A 125 15.64 16.33 -15.62
C GLY A 125 15.74 16.83 -14.16
N LYS A 126 14.89 17.75 -13.68
CA LYS A 126 14.91 18.20 -12.27
C LYS A 126 13.68 17.73 -11.49
N ARG A 127 13.94 17.15 -10.31
CA ARG A 127 12.90 16.63 -9.40
C ARG A 127 11.92 17.75 -8.98
N PRO A 128 10.61 17.53 -9.13
CA PRO A 128 9.61 18.36 -8.48
C PRO A 128 9.75 18.25 -6.96
N GLY A 129 9.83 19.38 -6.27
CA GLY A 129 9.88 19.39 -4.80
C GLY A 129 8.56 18.86 -4.21
N LEU A 130 8.60 18.25 -3.01
CA LEU A 130 7.40 17.77 -2.32
C LEU A 130 6.31 18.85 -2.18
N ALA A 131 6.71 20.11 -2.01
CA ALA A 131 5.78 21.25 -1.98
C ALA A 131 5.03 21.46 -3.31
N GLN A 132 5.69 21.23 -4.45
CA GLN A 132 5.08 21.36 -5.77
C GLN A 132 4.13 20.20 -6.08
N VAL A 133 4.47 18.98 -5.65
CA VAL A 133 3.57 17.82 -5.75
C VAL A 133 2.26 18.09 -5.00
N VAL A 134 2.34 18.66 -3.79
CA VAL A 134 1.15 19.01 -2.98
C VAL A 134 0.35 20.16 -3.59
N GLN A 135 1.01 21.16 -4.17
CA GLN A 135 0.33 22.30 -4.80
C GLN A 135 -0.45 21.88 -6.05
N VAL A 136 0.13 21.03 -6.90
CA VAL A 136 -0.52 20.50 -8.10
C VAL A 136 -1.67 19.54 -7.76
N LEU A 137 -1.64 18.88 -6.60
CA LEU A 137 -2.78 18.10 -6.09
C LEU A 137 -3.91 18.98 -5.53
N ARG A 138 -3.63 20.25 -5.20
CA ARG A 138 -4.59 21.22 -4.66
C ARG A 138 -5.25 22.12 -5.71
N GLU A 139 -4.55 22.39 -6.82
CA GLU A 139 -5.04 23.24 -7.92
C GLU A 139 -5.91 22.47 -8.95
N ALA A 140 -6.10 21.16 -8.75
CA ALA A 140 -6.99 20.32 -9.56
C ALA A 140 -8.21 19.90 -8.74
#